data_AF-A0AA41VCN6-F1
#
_entry.id   AF-A0AA41VCN6-F1
#
_cell.length_a   1.000
_cell.length_b   1.000
_cell.length_c   1.000
_cell.angle_alpha   90.00
_cell.angle_beta   90.00
_cell.angle_gamma   90.00
#
_symmetry.space_group_name_H-M   'P 1'
#
loop_
_entity.id
_entity.type
_entity.pdbx_description
1 polymer ?
#
loop_
_entity_poly.entity_id
_entity_poly.type
_entity_poly.pdbx_seq_one_letter_code
_entity_poly.pdbx_strand_id
1 'polypeptide(L)' 'LAPEIPEDLYHLIKKAVAIRKHLERNRKDKDSKFRLILVESRIHRLARYYKRTKKLPPVWKYESTTASTLVA' A
#
# COMPACT_ATOMS: atom_id res chain seq x y z
N LEU A 1 -15.71 -1.51 -16.61
CA LEU A 1 -15.42 -0.31 -15.82
C LEU A 1 -13.93 -0.30 -15.51
N ALA A 2 -13.26 0.85 -15.60
CA ALA A 2 -11.87 0.97 -15.13
C ALA A 2 -11.85 0.93 -13.59
N PRO A 3 -10.87 0.27 -12.97
CA PRO A 3 -10.76 0.23 -11.51
C PRO A 3 -10.48 1.64 -10.94
N GLU A 4 -11.09 1.93 -9.78
CA GLU A 4 -10.97 3.23 -9.09
C GLU A 4 -9.54 3.49 -8.59
N ILE A 5 -8.80 2.43 -8.32
CA ILE A 5 -7.39 2.46 -7.94
C ILE A 5 -6.55 1.88 -9.09
N PRO A 6 -5.46 2.55 -9.51
CA PRO A 6 -4.52 1.98 -10.46
C PRO A 6 -3.98 0.61 -10.03
N GLU A 7 -3.90 -0.33 -10.98
CA GLU A 7 -3.56 -1.75 -10.74
C GLU A 7 -2.23 -1.96 -10.02
N ASP A 8 -1.23 -1.15 -10.34
CA ASP A 8 0.10 -1.16 -9.73
C ASP A 8 0.06 -0.73 -8.26
N LEU A 9 -0.76 0.27 -7.94
CA LEU A 9 -0.96 0.74 -6.58
C LEU A 9 -1.73 -0.32 -5.76
N TYR A 10 -2.77 -0.90 -6.33
CA TYR A 10 -3.55 -1.97 -5.72
C TYR A 10 -2.68 -3.17 -5.32
N HIS A 11 -1.85 -3.68 -6.24
CA HIS A 11 -0.97 -4.81 -5.97
C HIS A 11 0.09 -4.54 -4.90
N LEU A 12 0.61 -3.31 -4.82
CA LEU A 12 1.54 -2.93 -3.76
C LEU A 12 0.86 -2.86 -2.39
N ILE A 13 -0.36 -2.32 -2.32
CA ILE A 13 -1.16 -2.30 -1.08
C ILE A 13 -1.46 -3.74 -0.64
N LYS A 14 -1.89 -4.61 -1.57
CA LYS A 14 -2.11 -6.04 -1.31
C LYS A 14 -0.89 -6.72 -0.70
N LYS A 15 0.29 -6.44 -1.26
CA LYS A 15 1.56 -6.96 -0.75
C LYS A 15 1.87 -6.42 0.65
N ALA A 16 1.66 -5.14 0.90
CA ALA A 16 1.88 -4.53 2.22
C ALA A 16 0.97 -5.16 3.30
N VAL A 17 -0.32 -5.38 2.99
CA VAL A 17 -1.28 -6.04 3.88
C VAL A 17 -0.83 -7.46 4.23
N ALA A 18 -0.37 -8.23 3.24
CA ALA A 18 0.14 -9.59 3.48
C ALA A 18 1.38 -9.60 4.40
N ILE A 19 2.34 -8.70 4.16
CA ILE A 19 3.55 -8.59 5.00
C ILE A 19 3.19 -8.16 6.43
N ARG A 20 2.24 -7.23 6.59
CA ARG A 20 1.76 -6.78 7.90
C ARG A 20 1.14 -7.93 8.69
N LYS A 21 0.24 -8.71 8.06
CA LYS A 21 -0.37 -9.91 8.66
C LYS A 21 0.67 -10.97 9.05
N HIS A 22 1.74 -11.13 8.26
CA HIS A 22 2.87 -11.99 8.63
C HIS A 22 3.60 -11.48 9.87
N LEU A 23 3.89 -10.17 9.93
CA LEU A 23 4.60 -9.54 11.04
C LEU A 23 3.80 -9.47 12.35
N GLU A 24 2.47 -9.52 12.30
CA GLU A 24 1.62 -9.65 13.49
C GLU A 24 1.96 -10.91 14.29
N ARG A 25 2.19 -12.03 13.59
CA ARG A 25 2.58 -13.31 14.18
C ARG A 25 4.10 -13.40 14.38
N ASN A 26 4.87 -12.90 13.42
CA ASN A 26 6.33 -13.03 13.38
C ASN A 26 7.05 -11.71 13.70
N ARG A 27 6.80 -11.16 14.90
CA ARG A 27 7.28 -9.84 15.31
C ARG A 27 8.80 -9.65 15.30
N LYS A 28 9.59 -10.73 15.36
CA LYS A 28 11.07 -10.70 15.37
C LYS A 28 11.69 -10.71 13.97
N ASP A 29 10.90 -10.92 12.91
CA ASP A 29 11.39 -10.93 11.53
C ASP A 29 11.77 -9.51 11.09
N LYS A 30 13.09 -9.22 11.09
CA LYS A 30 13.65 -7.92 10.72
C LYS A 30 13.67 -7.69 9.22
N ASP A 31 13.86 -8.75 8.42
CA ASP A 31 13.89 -8.66 6.96
C ASP A 31 12.51 -8.28 6.41
N SER A 32 11.46 -8.95 6.90
CA SER A 32 10.08 -8.60 6.51
C SER A 32 9.69 -7.19 6.94
N LYS A 33 10.15 -6.70 8.10
CA LYS A 33 9.95 -5.30 8.52
C LYS A 33 10.64 -4.32 7.57
N PHE A 34 11.89 -4.59 7.20
CA PHE A 34 12.61 -3.76 6.25
C PHE A 34 11.91 -3.74 4.88
N ARG A 35 11.48 -4.90 4.38
CA ARG A 35 10.72 -5.02 3.13
C ARG A 35 9.38 -4.29 3.19
N LEU A 36 8.67 -4.32 4.31
CA LEU A 36 7.43 -3.55 4.50
C LEU A 36 7.69 -2.04 4.29
N ILE A 37 8.74 -1.49 4.90
CA ILE A 37 9.11 -0.07 4.77
C ILE A 37 9.38 0.29 3.30
N LEU A 38 10.08 -0.57 2.56
CA LEU A 38 10.34 -0.35 1.14
C LEU A 38 9.05 -0.36 0.30
N VAL A 39 8.13 -1.29 0.57
CA VAL A 39 6.84 -1.36 -0.12
C VAL A 39 5.99 -0.13 0.18
N GLU A 40 5.89 0.28 1.45
CA GLU A 40 5.14 1.47 1.86
C GLU A 40 5.73 2.75 1.24
N SER A 41 7.06 2.85 1.17
CA SER A 41 7.74 3.96 0.49
C SER A 41 7.39 4.03 -1.01
N ARG A 42 7.28 2.88 -1.69
CA ARG A 42 6.83 2.82 -3.09
C ARG A 42 5.37 3.24 -3.24
N ILE A 43 4.49 2.81 -2.35
CA ILE A 43 3.07 3.20 -2.34
C ILE A 43 2.95 4.72 -2.22
N HIS A 44 3.66 5.35 -1.28
CA HIS A 44 3.62 6.81 -1.11
C HIS A 44 4.10 7.58 -2.36
N ARG A 45 5.14 7.07 -3.03
CA ARG A 45 5.65 7.67 -4.28
C ARG A 45 4.64 7.58 -5.41
N LEU A 46 4.01 6.41 -5.61
CA LEU A 46 2.99 6.23 -6.64
C LEU A 46 1.71 7.02 -6.34
N ALA A 47 1.27 7.03 -5.09
CA ALA A 47 0.13 7.84 -4.66
C ALA A 47 0.35 9.32 -4.97
N ARG A 48 1.57 9.86 -4.72
CA ARG A 48 1.92 11.24 -5.09
C ARG A 48 1.85 11.46 -6.60
N TYR A 49 2.38 10.52 -7.40
CA TYR A 49 2.32 10.60 -8.85
C TYR A 49 0.87 10.61 -9.37
N TYR A 50 0.02 9.72 -8.85
CA TYR A 50 -1.37 9.59 -9.28
C TYR A 50 -2.26 10.75 -8.81
N LYS A 51 -1.94 11.37 -7.67
CA LYS A 51 -2.56 12.65 -7.27
C LYS A 51 -2.18 13.78 -8.23
N ARG A 52 -0.93 13.84 -8.68
CA ARG A 52 -0.48 14.84 -9.66
C ARG A 52 -1.14 14.65 -11.03
N THR A 53 -1.33 13.41 -11.47
CA THR A 53 -1.96 13.08 -12.77
C THR A 53 -3.49 13.03 -12.72
N LYS A 54 -4.11 13.42 -11.60
CA LYS A 54 -5.57 13.42 -11.37
C LYS A 54 -6.24 12.05 -11.50
N LYS A 55 -5.47 10.96 -11.41
CA LYS A 55 -5.99 9.59 -11.35
C LYS A 55 -6.42 9.17 -9.95
N LEU A 56 -6.00 9.92 -8.92
CA LEU A 56 -6.46 9.77 -7.54
C LEU A 56 -6.95 11.12 -7.00
N PRO A 57 -7.94 11.12 -6.09
CA PRO A 57 -8.35 12.30 -5.36
C PRO A 57 -7.16 12.91 -4.58
N PRO A 58 -7.04 14.25 -4.49
CA PRO A 58 -5.96 14.89 -3.74
C PRO A 58 -6.00 14.55 -2.23
N VAL A 59 -7.20 14.27 -1.71
CA VAL A 59 -7.46 13.84 -0.33
C VAL A 59 -7.00 12.40 -0.07
N TRP A 60 -6.76 11.60 -1.13
CA TRP A 60 -6.39 10.20 -0.99
C TRP A 60 -5.09 10.05 -0.20
N LYS A 61 -5.15 9.19 0.83
CA LYS A 61 -4.05 8.90 1.74
C LYS A 61 -3.99 7.39 1.99
N TYR A 62 -2.77 6.86 1.92
CA TYR A 62 -2.51 5.50 2.34
C TYR A 62 -2.43 5.47 3.88
N GLU A 63 -3.33 4.72 4.51
CA GLU A 63 -3.26 4.43 5.94
C GLU A 63 -3.20 2.92 6.14
N SER A 64 -2.20 2.50 6.90
CA SER A 64 -1.90 1.08 7.03
C SER A 64 -2.96 0.26 7.80
N THR A 65 -3.78 0.94 8.60
CA THR A 65 -4.91 0.37 9.34
C THR A 65 -6.10 0.08 8.44
N THR A 66 -6.34 0.94 7.44
CA THR A 66 -7.44 0.80 6.47
C THR A 66 -6.99 0.13 5.17
N ALA A 67 -5.70 -0.17 5.02
CA ALA A 67 -5.16 -0.80 3.82
C ALA A 67 -5.84 -2.14 3.46
N SER A 68 -6.37 -2.88 4.45
CA SER A 68 -7.11 -4.12 4.21
C SER A 68 -8.47 -3.90 3.53
N THR A 69 -9.14 -2.78 3.77
CA THR A 69 -10.44 -2.48 3.15
C THR A 69 -10.31 -1.99 1.72
N LEU A 70 -9.13 -1.49 1.33
CA LEU A 70 -8.82 -1.04 -0.03
C LEU A 70 -8.53 -2.20 -1.01
N VAL A 71 -8.40 -3.42 -0.49
CA VAL A 71 -8.03 -4.63 -1.26
C VAL A 71 -9.03 -5.77 -1.03
N ALA A 72 -10.19 -5.46 -0.44
CA ALA A 72 -11.27 -6.40 -0.20
C ALA A 72 -12.14 -6.60 -1.45
#